data_AF-A0A1R4HQW3-F1
#
_entry.id   AF-A0A1R4HQW3-F1
#
_cell.length_a   1.000
_cell.length_b   1.000
_cell.length_c   1.000
_cell.angle_alpha   90.00
_cell.angle_beta   90.00
_cell.angle_gamma   90.00
#
_symmetry.space_group_name_H-M   'P 1'
#
loop_
_entity.id
_entity.type
_entity.pdbx_description
1 polymer ?
#
loop_
_entity_poly.entity_id
_entity_poly.type
_entity_poly.pdbx_seq_one_letter_code
_entity_poly.pdbx_strand_id
1 'polypeptide(L)'
;MTRVNGTTIGRWSLRLDAAYCAVLGIAVALWAGPIAEGVRLPELVIAGVGIAVAVWAGAVLWMAQRVPLRRALRFVMVANIAAAAVVAAISVTAATFLVVLAIIAIAIDIALFAASQAVALGALRARP
;
A
#
# COMPACT_ATOMS: atom_id res chain seq x y z
N MET A 1 -28.76 12.98 -5.49
CA MET A 1 -27.47 12.38 -5.90
C MET A 1 -26.35 13.35 -5.52
N THR A 2 -25.75 13.20 -4.35
CA THR A 2 -24.62 14.02 -3.89
C THR A 2 -23.43 13.81 -4.83
N ARG A 3 -23.03 14.83 -5.59
CA ARG A 3 -21.82 14.80 -6.44
C ARG A 3 -20.65 14.39 -5.56
N VAL A 4 -20.14 13.17 -5.77
CA VAL A 4 -18.96 12.69 -5.07
C VAL A 4 -17.81 13.66 -5.41
N ASN A 5 -17.38 14.44 -4.42
CA ASN A 5 -16.34 15.43 -4.61
C ASN A 5 -14.98 14.73 -4.72
N GLY A 6 -14.18 15.02 -5.75
CA GLY A 6 -12.86 14.41 -5.95
C GLY A 6 -11.91 14.60 -4.74
N THR A 7 -12.15 15.64 -3.94
CA THR A 7 -11.48 15.86 -2.65
C THR A 7 -11.86 14.81 -1.60
N THR A 8 -13.14 14.46 -1.51
CA THR A 8 -13.65 13.41 -0.62
C THR A 8 -13.13 12.04 -1.04
N ILE A 9 -13.14 11.73 -2.34
CA ILE A 9 -12.59 10.48 -2.88
C ILE A 9 -11.11 10.35 -2.54
N GLY A 10 -10.32 11.40 -2.82
CA GLY A 10 -8.89 11.37 -2.55
C GLY A 10 -8.54 11.18 -1.06
N ARG A 11 -9.26 11.84 -0.16
CA ARG A 11 -9.05 11.66 1.29
C ARG A 11 -9.45 10.27 1.77
N TRP A 12 -10.54 9.71 1.25
CA TRP A 12 -10.96 8.35 1.60
C TRP A 12 -9.99 7.30 1.07
N SER A 13 -9.51 7.45 -0.17
CA SER A 13 -8.48 6.59 -0.75
C SER A 13 -7.22 6.55 0.12
N LEU A 14 -6.69 7.70 0.55
CA LEU A 14 -5.51 7.76 1.44
C LEU A 14 -5.76 7.12 2.82
N ARG A 15 -6.97 7.27 3.37
CA ARG A 15 -7.31 6.66 4.68
C ARG A 15 -7.43 5.15 4.59
N LEU A 16 -8.05 4.64 3.53
CA LEU A 16 -8.19 3.21 3.29
C LEU A 16 -6.83 2.57 3.02
N ASP A 17 -6.01 3.21 2.20
CA ASP A 17 -4.62 2.79 1.93
C ASP A 17 -3.81 2.73 3.23
N ALA A 18 -3.85 3.78 4.05
CA ALA A 18 -3.17 3.77 5.35
C ALA A 18 -3.70 2.67 6.29
N ALA A 19 -5.02 2.46 6.38
CA ALA A 19 -5.59 1.41 7.19
C ALA A 19 -5.15 0.01 6.72
N TYR A 20 -5.14 -0.21 5.40
CA TYR A 20 -4.65 -1.46 4.80
C TYR A 20 -3.16 -1.67 5.09
N CYS A 21 -2.31 -0.65 4.88
CA CYS A 21 -0.89 -0.72 5.21
C CYS A 21 -0.67 -1.00 6.70
N ALA A 22 -1.42 -0.38 7.60
CA ALA A 22 -1.29 -0.64 9.04
C ALA A 22 -1.61 -2.10 9.36
N VAL A 23 -2.76 -2.60 8.90
CA VAL A 23 -3.18 -3.98 9.14
C VAL A 23 -2.20 -4.98 8.53
N LEU A 24 -1.85 -4.79 7.26
CA LEU A 24 -0.91 -5.67 6.54
C LEU A 24 0.48 -5.64 7.19
N GLY A 25 1.01 -4.45 7.49
CA GLY A 25 2.33 -4.30 8.10
C GLY A 25 2.41 -4.94 9.48
N ILE A 26 1.39 -4.73 10.32
CA ILE A 26 1.30 -5.38 11.63
C ILE A 26 1.19 -6.90 11.48
N ALA A 27 0.34 -7.39 10.57
CA ALA A 27 0.20 -8.82 10.32
C ALA A 27 1.52 -9.44 9.84
N VAL A 28 2.21 -8.80 8.90
CA VAL A 28 3.52 -9.27 8.41
C VAL A 28 4.57 -9.29 9.52
N ALA A 29 4.58 -8.28 10.39
CA ALA A 29 5.51 -8.23 11.51
C ALA A 29 5.24 -9.33 12.56
N LEU A 30 3.97 -9.56 12.91
CA LEU A 30 3.57 -10.57 13.88
C LEU A 30 3.76 -12.01 13.37
N TRP A 31 3.62 -12.20 12.05
CA TRP A 31 3.73 -13.51 11.40
C TRP A 31 5.05 -13.67 10.61
N ALA A 32 6.10 -12.94 11.00
CA ALA A 32 7.35 -12.88 10.26
C ALA A 32 8.02 -14.26 10.09
N GLY A 33 8.03 -15.10 11.13
CA GLY A 33 8.61 -16.45 11.07
C GLY A 33 7.98 -17.34 9.98
N PRO A 34 6.66 -17.62 10.03
CA PRO A 34 5.99 -18.40 8.99
C PRO A 34 6.12 -17.81 7.59
N ILE A 35 6.08 -16.48 7.46
CA ILE A 35 6.27 -15.81 6.17
C ILE A 35 7.69 -16.01 5.65
N ALA A 36 8.71 -15.90 6.52
CA ALA A 36 10.11 -16.07 6.19
C ALA A 36 10.41 -17.46 5.60
N GLU A 37 9.80 -18.52 6.15
CA GLU A 37 9.88 -19.87 5.60
C GLU A 37 9.23 -19.95 4.20
N GLY A 38 8.06 -19.31 4.03
CA GLY A 38 7.33 -19.28 2.78
C GLY A 38 8.05 -18.53 1.65
N VAL A 39 8.78 -17.45 1.95
CA VAL A 39 9.45 -16.59 0.95
C VAL A 39 10.97 -16.72 0.92
N ARG A 40 11.55 -17.59 1.76
CA ARG A 40 13.00 -17.86 1.88
C ARG A 40 13.83 -16.60 2.12
N LEU A 41 13.31 -15.67 2.91
CA LEU A 41 14.03 -14.46 3.34
C LEU A 41 14.29 -14.51 4.84
N PRO A 42 15.31 -13.79 5.36
CA PRO A 42 15.55 -13.73 6.79
C PRO A 42 14.36 -13.15 7.56
N GLU A 43 13.99 -13.76 8.68
CA GLU A 43 12.85 -13.32 9.52
C GLU A 43 12.95 -11.86 9.94
N LEU A 44 14.14 -11.40 10.34
CA LEU A 44 14.39 -10.01 10.71
C LEU A 44 14.09 -9.02 9.57
N VAL A 45 14.32 -9.43 8.31
CA VAL A 45 14.00 -8.61 7.14
C VAL A 45 12.48 -8.50 6.99
N ILE A 46 11.75 -9.62 7.11
CA ILE A 46 10.28 -9.63 7.03
C ILE A 46 9.64 -8.81 8.16
N ALA A 47 10.09 -9.02 9.40
CA ALA A 47 9.61 -8.27 10.56
C ALA A 47 9.89 -6.76 10.39
N GLY A 48 11.10 -6.41 9.97
CA GLY A 48 11.50 -5.02 9.72
C GLY A 48 10.65 -4.35 8.64
N VAL A 49 10.36 -5.06 7.54
CA VAL A 49 9.47 -4.57 6.48
C VAL A 49 8.04 -4.36 7.01
N GLY A 50 7.49 -5.31 7.75
CA GLY A 50 6.16 -5.18 8.35
C GLY A 50 6.05 -3.95 9.26
N ILE A 51 7.04 -3.75 10.14
CA ILE A 51 7.12 -2.56 11.02
C ILE A 51 7.23 -1.28 10.19
N ALA A 52 8.11 -1.24 9.18
CA ALA A 52 8.28 -0.08 8.32
C ALA A 52 6.97 0.31 7.61
N VAL A 53 6.21 -0.68 7.12
CA VAL A 53 4.89 -0.46 6.49
C VAL A 53 3.86 0.03 7.50
N ALA A 54 3.85 -0.49 8.73
CA ALA A 54 2.97 -0.01 9.78
C ALA A 54 3.29 1.45 10.19
N VAL A 55 4.57 1.80 10.29
CA VAL A 55 5.01 3.19 10.53
C VAL A 55 4.64 4.10 9.36
N TRP A 56 4.81 3.61 8.13
CA TRP A 56 4.42 4.33 6.91
C TRP A 56 2.92 4.69 6.89
N ALA A 57 2.05 3.80 7.36
CA ALA A 57 0.63 4.10 7.49
C ALA A 57 0.36 5.35 8.34
N GLY A 58 1.10 5.53 9.44
CA GLY A 58 1.05 6.74 10.26
C GLY A 58 1.47 7.99 9.48
N ALA A 59 2.53 7.88 8.67
CA ALA A 59 2.96 8.97 7.79
C ALA A 59 1.91 9.33 6.74
N VAL A 60 1.23 8.34 6.14
CA VAL A 60 0.14 8.57 5.18
C VAL A 60 -1.04 9.28 5.84
N LEU A 61 -1.45 8.87 7.04
CA LEU A 61 -2.52 9.56 7.80
C LEU A 61 -2.15 11.00 8.14
N TRP A 62 -0.91 11.24 8.56
CA TRP A 62 -0.40 12.58 8.80
C TRP A 62 -0.42 13.43 7.52
N MET A 63 0.05 12.88 6.39
CA MET A 63 0.02 13.56 5.09
C MET A 63 -1.41 13.91 4.67
N ALA A 64 -2.36 13.00 4.88
CA ALA A 64 -3.78 13.23 4.55
C ALA A 64 -4.40 14.40 5.33
N GLN A 65 -3.82 14.79 6.47
CA GLN A 65 -4.27 15.89 7.31
C GLN A 65 -3.49 17.20 7.09
N ARG A 66 -2.18 17.11 6.82
CA ARG A 66 -1.27 18.28 6.85
C ARG A 66 -0.77 18.71 5.47
N VAL A 67 -0.78 17.82 4.48
CA VAL A 67 -0.19 18.06 3.16
C VAL A 67 -1.28 18.37 2.13
N PRO A 68 -1.05 19.27 1.15
CA PRO A 68 -1.98 19.47 0.05
C PRO A 68 -2.33 18.14 -0.65
N LEU A 69 -3.63 17.84 -0.75
CA LEU A 69 -4.14 16.52 -1.18
C LEU A 69 -3.51 16.03 -2.49
N ARG A 70 -3.29 16.93 -3.46
CA ARG A 70 -2.65 16.58 -4.74
C ARG A 70 -1.21 16.08 -4.58
N ARG A 71 -0.44 16.65 -3.66
CA ARG A 71 0.95 16.22 -3.40
C ARG A 71 0.95 14.88 -2.66
N ALA A 72 0.11 14.75 -1.63
CA ALA A 72 -0.03 13.51 -0.86
C ALA A 72 -0.42 12.33 -1.77
N LEU A 73 -1.47 12.49 -2.60
CA LEU A 73 -1.91 11.45 -3.53
C LEU A 73 -0.81 11.05 -4.52
N ARG A 74 -0.07 12.01 -5.08
CA ARG A 74 0.99 11.70 -6.06
C ARG A 74 2.15 10.96 -5.42
N PHE A 75 2.54 11.36 -4.22
CA PHE A 75 3.64 10.74 -3.50
C PHE A 75 3.29 9.30 -3.09
N VAL A 76 2.12 9.09 -2.48
CA VAL A 76 1.65 7.75 -2.08
C VAL A 76 1.43 6.85 -3.30
N MET A 77 0.92 7.38 -4.41
CA MET A 77 0.80 6.62 -5.66
C MET A 77 2.13 6.10 -6.18
N VAL A 78 3.18 6.95 -6.20
CA VAL A 78 4.51 6.52 -6.62
C VAL A 78 5.07 5.47 -5.66
N ALA A 79 4.89 5.66 -4.35
CA ALA A 79 5.29 4.69 -3.34
C ALA A 79 4.59 3.34 -3.53
N ASN A 80 3.28 3.33 -3.77
CA ASN A 80 2.50 2.12 -3.99
C ASN A 80 2.90 1.41 -5.30
N ILE A 81 3.19 2.14 -6.38
CA ILE A 81 3.73 1.52 -7.61
C ILE A 81 5.07 0.82 -7.32
N ALA A 82 5.99 1.49 -6.63
CA ALA A 82 7.27 0.91 -6.27
C ALA A 82 7.11 -0.30 -5.35
N ALA A 83 6.25 -0.20 -4.34
CA ALA A 83 5.97 -1.29 -3.41
C ALA A 83 5.33 -2.49 -4.12
N ALA A 84 4.34 -2.29 -4.99
CA ALA A 84 3.74 -3.36 -5.77
C ALA A 84 4.77 -4.09 -6.64
N ALA A 85 5.68 -3.35 -7.28
CA ALA A 85 6.75 -3.94 -8.08
C ALA A 85 7.74 -4.77 -7.23
N VAL A 86 8.15 -4.24 -6.07
CA VAL A 86 9.04 -4.97 -5.15
C VAL A 86 8.36 -6.23 -4.60
N VAL A 87 7.10 -6.13 -4.15
CA VAL A 87 6.32 -7.28 -3.66
C VAL A 87 6.16 -8.33 -4.76
N ALA A 88 5.83 -7.92 -6.00
CA ALA A 88 5.75 -8.84 -7.12
C ALA A 88 7.10 -9.54 -7.39
N ALA A 89 8.23 -8.84 -7.29
CA ALA A 89 9.55 -9.44 -7.45
C ALA A 89 9.89 -10.46 -6.35
N ILE A 90 9.42 -10.26 -5.11
CA ILE A 90 9.57 -11.22 -4.01
C ILE A 90 8.88 -12.55 -4.31
N SER A 91 7.87 -12.59 -5.20
CA SER A 91 7.22 -13.85 -5.58
C SER A 91 8.19 -14.88 -6.19
N VAL A 92 9.33 -14.43 -6.76
CA VAL A 92 10.37 -15.31 -7.32
C VAL A 92 11.06 -16.15 -6.24
N THR A 93 11.06 -15.69 -4.98
CA THR A 93 11.69 -16.41 -3.86
C THR A 93 10.72 -17.33 -3.11
N ALA A 94 9.45 -17.35 -3.51
CA ALA A 94 8.41 -18.16 -2.88
C ALA A 94 8.68 -19.67 -2.96
N ALA A 95 8.45 -20.36 -1.85
CA ALA A 95 8.69 -21.79 -1.72
C ALA A 95 7.63 -22.65 -2.42
N THR A 96 6.42 -22.12 -2.62
CA THR A 96 5.30 -22.86 -3.23
C THR A 96 4.46 -21.97 -4.14
N PHE A 97 3.73 -22.59 -5.07
CA PHE A 97 2.80 -21.88 -5.96
C PHE A 97 1.71 -21.11 -5.21
N LEU A 98 1.22 -21.64 -4.08
CA LEU A 98 0.22 -20.92 -3.26
C LEU A 98 0.81 -19.64 -2.65
N VAL A 99 2.07 -19.67 -2.22
CA VAL A 99 2.76 -18.47 -1.71
C VAL A 99 2.98 -17.46 -2.83
N VAL A 100 3.33 -17.91 -4.05
CA VAL A 100 3.40 -17.03 -5.24
C VAL A 100 2.07 -16.30 -5.44
N LEU A 101 0.96 -17.05 -5.48
CA LEU A 101 -0.37 -16.46 -5.69
C LEU A 101 -0.73 -15.46 -4.58
N ALA A 102 -0.42 -15.77 -3.33
CA ALA A 102 -0.65 -14.86 -2.20
C ALA A 102 0.14 -13.55 -2.34
N ILE A 103 1.43 -13.63 -2.69
CA ILE A 103 2.28 -12.44 -2.88
C ILE A 103 1.77 -11.60 -4.06
N ILE A 104 1.41 -12.24 -5.18
CA ILE A 104 0.88 -11.54 -6.35
C ILE A 104 -0.47 -10.88 -6.03
N ALA A 105 -1.34 -11.54 -5.26
CA ALA A 105 -2.60 -10.92 -4.81
C ALA A 105 -2.34 -9.65 -3.98
N ILE A 106 -1.38 -9.69 -3.05
CA ILE A 106 -0.99 -8.50 -2.27
C ILE A 106 -0.42 -7.41 -3.19
N ALA A 107 0.41 -7.76 -4.17
CA ALA A 107 0.94 -6.79 -5.14
C ALA A 107 -0.19 -6.12 -5.95
N ILE A 108 -1.21 -6.89 -6.34
CA ILE A 108 -2.39 -6.37 -7.04
C ILE A 108 -3.17 -5.41 -6.14
N ASP A 109 -3.42 -5.77 -4.88
CA ASP A 109 -4.11 -4.87 -3.93
C ASP A 109 -3.40 -3.51 -3.82
N ILE A 110 -2.08 -3.53 -3.67
CA ILE A 110 -1.26 -2.31 -3.61
C ILE A 110 -1.37 -1.51 -4.93
N ALA A 111 -1.33 -2.19 -6.08
CA ALA A 111 -1.50 -1.55 -7.38
C ALA A 111 -2.90 -0.95 -7.57
N LEU A 112 -3.95 -1.58 -7.04
CA LEU A 112 -5.31 -1.05 -7.04
C LEU A 112 -5.41 0.24 -6.21
N PHE A 113 -4.71 0.32 -5.07
CA PHE A 113 -4.61 1.58 -4.34
C PHE A 113 -3.93 2.68 -5.16
N ALA A 114 -2.83 2.38 -5.85
CA ALA A 114 -2.18 3.32 -6.77
C ALA A 114 -3.12 3.79 -7.89
N ALA A 115 -3.87 2.87 -8.50
CA ALA A 115 -4.87 3.21 -9.52
C ALA A 115 -5.98 4.10 -8.93
N SER A 116 -6.45 3.83 -7.72
CA SER A 116 -7.45 4.66 -7.04
C SER A 116 -6.96 6.10 -6.81
N GLN A 117 -5.68 6.26 -6.48
CA GLN A 117 -5.04 7.56 -6.26
C GLN A 117 -4.85 8.31 -7.57
N ALA A 118 -4.52 7.61 -8.67
CA ALA A 118 -4.47 8.17 -10.02
C ALA A 118 -5.83 8.69 -10.47
N VAL A 119 -6.91 7.92 -10.24
CA VAL A 119 -8.30 8.34 -10.54
C VAL A 119 -8.67 9.56 -9.71
N ALA A 120 -8.36 9.57 -8.40
CA ALA A 120 -8.62 10.72 -7.54
C ALA A 120 -7.86 11.98 -8.02
N LEU A 121 -6.61 11.85 -8.44
CA LEU A 121 -5.82 12.94 -9.02
C LEU A 121 -6.42 13.47 -10.34
N GLY A 122 -6.92 12.57 -11.20
CA GLY A 122 -7.63 12.94 -12.42
C GLY A 122 -8.90 13.75 -12.12
N ALA A 123 -9.70 13.29 -11.15
CA ALA A 123 -10.92 13.98 -10.72
C ALA A 123 -10.65 15.37 -10.11
N LEU A 124 -9.48 15.56 -9.46
CA LEU A 124 -9.04 16.86 -8.95
C LEU A 124 -8.50 17.81 -10.03
N ARG A 125 -8.11 17.31 -11.21
CA ARG A 125 -7.68 18.13 -12.36
C ARG A 125 -8.86 18.61 -13.20
N ALA A 126 -9.93 17.82 -13.26
CA ALA A 126 -11.13 18.14 -14.04
C ALA A 126 -12.03 19.23 -13.41
N ARG A 127 -11.66 19.76 -12.23
CA ARG A 127 -12.35 20.89 -11.60
C ARG A 127 -11.56 22.17 -11.86
N PRO A 128 -12.15 23.20 -12.49
CA PRO A 128 -11.53 24.51 -12.65
C PRO A 128 -11.31 25.19 -11.29
#